data_AF-A0A1E3UEC2-F1
#
_entry.id   AF-A0A1E3UEC2-F1
#
_cell.length_a   1.000
_cell.length_b   1.000
_cell.length_c   1.000
_cell.angle_alpha   90.00
_cell.angle_beta   90.00
_cell.angle_gamma   90.00
#
_symmetry.space_group_name_H-M   'P 1'
#
loop_
_entity.id
_entity.type
_entity.pdbx_description
1 polymer ?
#
loop_
_entity_poly.entity_id
_entity_poly.type
_entity_poly.pdbx_seq_one_letter_code
_entity_poly.pdbx_strand_id
1 'polypeptide(L)'
;MKEILTIFMDYSGKGIYPFLFLAALIYLLATEKDSKIRRVLLESSLVITVLFFFPLFKMVMDKVEEAGTYYRILWLLPMTVVIAYAGVKLIGRHTRIGLAAMVIVLVLGGEYLYKSQYVTRAENRYHLPQAVIAICDLIAPQEDEERVWAVFPSELIHFVRQYSSEIQMPYGRDMVVASWEHVEHPMYALMESDIVRIDLLAELADDYQCQYIILNKAKQTEGDPEACGLEKIAEVGGYDVFRNVSVEIKTVQ
;
A
#
# COMPACT_ATOMS: atom_id res chain seq x y z
N MET A 1 21.63 3.27 16.45
CA MET A 1 21.73 4.68 15.99
C MET A 1 21.76 4.81 14.48
N LYS A 2 22.63 4.09 13.74
CA LYS A 2 22.62 4.10 12.27
C LYS A 2 21.24 3.79 11.67
N GLU A 3 20.62 2.71 12.13
CA GLU A 3 19.29 2.29 11.68
C GLU A 3 18.20 3.35 11.93
N ILE A 4 18.19 3.98 13.10
CA ILE A 4 17.23 5.08 13.43
C ILE A 4 17.40 6.26 12.47
N LEU A 5 18.64 6.61 12.14
CA LEU A 5 18.93 7.67 11.18
C LEU A 5 18.47 7.30 9.77
N THR A 6 18.69 6.06 9.34
CA THR A 6 18.18 5.55 8.07
C THR A 6 16.65 5.67 8.01
N ILE A 7 15.95 5.19 9.05
CA ILE A 7 14.47 5.28 9.13
C ILE A 7 14.01 6.75 9.03
N PHE A 8 14.67 7.66 9.74
CA PHE A 8 14.34 9.08 9.69
C PHE A 8 14.56 9.70 8.31
N MET A 9 15.67 9.34 7.66
CA MET A 9 16.00 9.81 6.31
C MET A 9 15.01 9.28 5.28
N ASP A 10 14.64 8.01 5.36
CA ASP A 10 13.65 7.39 4.47
C ASP A 10 12.27 8.02 4.65
N TYR A 11 11.87 8.27 5.90
CA TYR A 11 10.63 8.99 6.22
C TYR A 11 10.62 10.43 5.67
N SER A 12 11.74 11.12 5.82
CA SER A 12 11.90 12.52 5.38
C SER A 12 11.97 12.66 3.87
N GLY A 13 12.39 11.61 3.17
CA GLY A 13 12.66 11.62 1.75
C GLY A 13 13.66 12.72 1.35
N LYS A 14 13.46 13.30 0.17
CA LYS A 14 14.29 14.42 -0.35
C LYS A 14 13.70 15.80 -0.07
N GLY A 15 12.59 15.88 0.67
CA GLY A 15 11.82 17.10 0.87
C GLY A 15 12.44 18.04 1.92
N ILE A 16 12.09 19.33 1.83
CA ILE A 16 12.56 20.35 2.79
C ILE A 16 11.74 20.40 4.10
N TYR A 17 10.62 19.67 4.15
CA TYR A 17 9.66 19.73 5.25
C TYR A 17 10.23 19.47 6.65
N PRO A 18 11.15 18.50 6.86
CA PRO A 18 11.78 18.30 8.17
C PRO A 18 12.59 19.53 8.63
N PHE A 19 13.26 20.22 7.71
CA PHE A 19 14.00 21.45 8.01
C PHE A 19 13.06 22.61 8.33
N LEU A 20 11.96 22.75 7.56
CA LEU A 20 10.92 23.73 7.86
C LEU A 20 10.29 23.48 9.23
N PHE A 21 10.06 22.22 9.58
CA PHE A 21 9.54 21.82 10.87
C PHE A 21 10.51 22.19 12.00
N LEU A 22 11.81 21.90 11.85
CA LEU A 22 12.82 22.27 12.85
C LEU A 22 12.90 23.81 13.01
N ALA A 23 12.91 24.55 11.90
CA ALA A 23 12.90 26.01 11.93
C ALA A 23 11.63 26.57 12.61
N ALA A 24 10.47 25.98 12.32
CA ALA A 24 9.21 26.32 12.96
C ALA A 24 9.24 26.04 14.47
N LEU A 25 9.78 24.90 14.91
CA LEU A 25 9.93 24.58 16.34
C LEU A 25 10.84 25.59 17.05
N ILE A 26 12.00 25.93 16.47
CA ILE A 26 12.91 26.93 17.04
C ILE A 26 12.23 28.30 17.15
N TYR A 27 11.53 28.72 16.10
CA TYR A 27 10.77 29.97 16.11
C TYR A 27 9.69 29.99 17.18
N LEU A 28 8.91 28.92 17.30
CA LEU A 28 7.84 28.84 18.30
C LEU A 28 8.40 28.73 19.71
N LEU A 29 9.54 28.08 19.94
CA LEU A 29 10.20 28.05 21.26
C LEU A 29 10.50 29.45 21.78
N ALA A 30 10.90 30.36 20.89
CA ALA A 30 11.19 31.74 21.23
C ALA A 30 9.94 32.63 21.32
N THR A 31 8.90 32.36 20.53
CA THR A 31 7.76 33.29 20.36
C THR A 31 6.45 32.82 21.00
N GLU A 32 6.27 31.53 21.28
CA GLU A 32 5.03 30.97 21.82
C GLU A 32 4.98 31.05 23.35
N LYS A 33 3.96 31.78 23.83
CA LYS A 33 3.73 32.04 25.25
C LYS A 33 2.46 31.37 25.75
N ASP A 34 1.54 30.99 24.86
CA ASP A 34 0.36 30.23 25.25
C ASP A 34 0.78 28.81 25.68
N SER A 35 0.54 28.51 26.96
CA SER A 35 0.96 27.24 27.55
C SER A 35 0.25 26.04 26.96
N LYS A 36 -0.99 26.18 26.46
CA LYS A 36 -1.75 25.09 25.83
C LYS A 36 -1.16 24.78 24.47
N ILE A 37 -0.96 25.81 23.64
CA ILE A 37 -0.38 25.64 22.31
C ILE A 37 1.04 25.08 22.41
N ARG A 38 1.84 25.62 23.34
CA ARG A 38 3.20 25.15 23.60
C ARG A 38 3.24 23.67 23.98
N ARG A 39 2.37 23.21 24.88
CA ARG A 39 2.28 21.79 25.25
C ARG A 39 1.93 20.90 24.06
N VAL A 40 0.92 21.30 23.29
CA VAL A 40 0.35 20.47 22.21
C VAL A 40 1.22 20.43 20.96
N LEU A 41 1.91 21.52 20.61
CA LEU A 41 2.66 21.62 19.36
C LEU A 41 4.17 21.51 19.55
N LEU A 42 4.72 22.02 20.65
CA LEU A 42 6.17 22.09 20.84
C LEU A 42 6.65 20.97 21.75
N GLU A 43 6.13 20.91 22.97
CA GLU A 43 6.61 19.96 23.98
C GLU A 43 6.33 18.53 23.55
N SER A 44 5.14 18.24 23.03
CA SER A 44 4.80 16.94 22.43
C SER A 44 5.77 16.56 21.29
N SER A 45 6.01 17.48 20.33
CA SER A 45 6.90 17.28 19.20
C SER A 45 8.32 17.01 19.63
N LEU A 46 8.82 17.74 20.64
CA LEU A 46 10.14 17.54 21.22
C LEU A 46 10.23 16.19 21.92
N VAL A 47 9.25 15.82 22.73
CA VAL A 47 9.21 14.52 23.43
C VAL A 47 9.20 13.38 22.41
N ILE A 48 8.34 13.43 21.39
CA ILE A 48 8.27 12.41 20.34
C ILE A 48 9.59 12.31 19.59
N THR A 49 10.20 13.45 19.24
CA THR A 49 11.49 13.49 18.54
C THR A 49 12.60 12.88 19.40
N VAL A 50 12.67 13.24 20.69
CA VAL A 50 13.64 12.69 21.63
C VAL A 50 13.45 11.18 21.80
N LEU A 51 12.22 10.72 22.02
CA LEU A 51 11.90 9.30 22.13
C LEU A 51 12.28 8.54 20.86
N PHE A 52 11.95 9.09 19.68
CA PHE A 52 12.28 8.47 18.40
C PHE A 52 13.80 8.27 18.22
N PHE A 53 14.61 9.26 18.61
CA PHE A 53 16.07 9.14 18.53
C PHE A 53 16.70 8.38 19.70
N PHE A 54 15.92 8.00 20.71
CA PHE A 54 16.40 7.29 21.89
C PHE A 54 16.52 5.77 21.63
N PRO A 55 17.73 5.18 21.65
CA PRO A 55 17.90 3.77 21.26
C PRO A 55 17.15 2.76 22.12
N LEU A 56 16.99 3.04 23.42
CA LEU A 56 16.24 2.16 24.32
C LEU A 56 14.74 2.18 24.00
N PHE A 57 14.21 3.32 23.57
CA PHE A 57 12.81 3.41 23.14
C PHE A 57 12.58 2.53 21.91
N LYS A 58 13.46 2.62 20.89
CA LYS A 58 13.41 1.70 19.74
C LYS A 58 13.43 0.23 20.17
N MET A 59 14.35 -0.16 21.05
CA MET A 59 14.47 -1.56 21.50
C MET A 59 13.17 -2.06 22.15
N VAL A 60 12.47 -1.22 22.90
CA VAL A 60 11.18 -1.57 23.50
C VAL A 60 10.11 -1.68 22.42
N MET A 61 10.04 -0.71 21.51
CA MET A 61 9.04 -0.69 20.43
C MET A 61 9.20 -1.88 19.48
N ASP A 62 10.42 -2.27 19.11
CA ASP A 62 10.68 -3.45 18.27
C ASP A 62 10.21 -4.78 18.91
N LYS A 63 10.01 -4.82 20.24
CA LYS A 63 9.47 -5.99 20.94
C LYS A 63 7.95 -5.99 21.05
N VAL A 64 7.34 -4.81 20.96
CA VAL A 64 5.90 -4.61 21.15
C VAL A 64 5.17 -4.54 19.81
N GLU A 65 5.81 -3.94 18.81
CA GLU A 65 5.27 -3.79 17.47
C GLU A 65 5.78 -4.87 16.50
N GLU A 66 5.10 -4.97 15.35
CA GLU A 66 5.56 -5.79 14.24
C GLU A 66 6.90 -5.27 13.70
N ALA A 67 7.74 -6.19 13.22
CA ALA A 67 9.04 -5.85 12.67
C ALA A 67 8.90 -4.81 11.54
N GLY A 68 9.70 -3.74 11.62
CA GLY A 68 9.76 -2.71 10.57
C GLY A 68 8.71 -1.61 10.68
N THR A 69 7.92 -1.50 11.77
CA THR A 69 6.90 -0.45 11.91
C THR A 69 7.31 0.76 12.74
N TYR A 70 8.53 0.77 13.29
CA TYR A 70 9.04 1.83 14.18
C TYR A 70 8.91 3.26 13.61
N TYR A 71 8.97 3.42 12.28
CA TYR A 71 8.81 4.71 11.61
C TYR A 71 7.44 5.37 11.88
N ARG A 72 6.41 4.59 12.26
CA ARG A 72 5.05 5.09 12.55
C ARG A 72 5.02 6.08 13.70
N ILE A 73 6.01 6.06 14.59
CA ILE A 73 6.14 7.06 15.66
C ILE A 73 6.31 8.48 15.09
N LEU A 74 6.91 8.61 13.90
CA LEU A 74 7.03 9.90 13.22
C LEU A 74 5.66 10.43 12.73
N TRP A 75 4.64 9.57 12.58
CA TRP A 75 3.27 10.02 12.25
C TRP A 75 2.61 10.80 13.37
N LEU A 76 3.09 10.63 14.61
CA LEU A 76 2.63 11.41 15.76
C LEU A 76 3.19 12.84 15.74
N LEU A 77 4.23 13.12 14.93
CA LEU A 77 4.78 14.46 14.81
C LEU A 77 3.84 15.33 13.97
N PRO A 78 3.26 16.40 14.53
CA PRO A 78 2.34 17.28 13.81
C PRO A 78 3.11 18.26 12.90
N MET A 79 4.00 17.75 12.03
CA MET A 79 4.95 18.57 11.26
C MET A 79 4.24 19.64 10.43
N THR A 80 3.23 19.25 9.67
CA THR A 80 2.45 20.16 8.81
C THR A 80 1.73 21.24 9.61
N VAL A 81 1.14 20.87 10.75
CA VAL A 81 0.40 21.80 11.63
C VAL A 81 1.35 22.80 12.29
N VAL A 82 2.50 22.34 12.76
CA VAL A 82 3.53 23.21 13.37
C VAL A 82 4.09 24.20 12.35
N ILE A 83 4.40 23.75 11.13
CA ILE A 83 4.86 24.62 10.05
C ILE A 83 3.79 25.66 9.70
N ALA A 84 2.54 25.23 9.52
CA ALA A 84 1.44 26.13 9.19
C ALA A 84 1.19 27.17 10.29
N TYR A 85 1.16 26.75 11.55
CA TYR A 85 0.96 27.64 12.69
C TYR A 85 2.10 28.64 12.84
N ALA A 86 3.36 28.18 12.76
CA ALA A 86 4.53 29.06 12.78
C ALA A 86 4.50 30.06 11.60
N GLY A 87 4.14 29.59 10.41
CA GLY A 87 3.99 30.43 9.22
C GLY A 87 2.95 31.53 9.43
N VAL A 88 1.72 31.20 9.83
CA VAL A 88 0.66 32.18 10.08
C VAL A 88 1.08 33.19 11.15
N LYS A 89 1.70 32.72 12.23
CA LYS A 89 2.17 33.58 13.32
C LYS A 89 3.30 34.52 12.88
N LEU A 90 4.24 34.04 12.06
CA LEU A 90 5.34 34.82 11.50
C LEU A 90 4.84 35.89 10.54
N ILE A 91 3.87 35.55 9.69
CA ILE A 91 3.26 36.46 8.73
C ILE A 91 2.54 37.62 9.45
N GLY A 92 1.90 37.32 10.58
CA GLY A 92 1.23 38.31 11.42
C GLY A 92 0.27 39.19 10.62
N ARG A 93 0.54 40.49 10.54
CA ARG A 93 -0.31 41.48 9.84
C ARG A 93 -0.03 41.61 8.33
N HIS A 94 1.08 41.06 7.81
CA HIS A 94 1.47 41.19 6.40
C HIS A 94 0.97 40.01 5.55
N THR A 95 -0.33 39.73 5.66
CA THR A 95 -0.96 38.50 5.15
C THR A 95 -0.74 38.25 3.65
N ARG A 96 -0.76 39.29 2.81
CA ARG A 96 -0.60 39.13 1.36
C ARG A 96 0.81 38.68 0.94
N ILE A 97 1.83 39.34 1.49
CA ILE A 97 3.24 39.02 1.19
C ILE A 97 3.61 37.68 1.82
N GLY A 98 3.15 37.46 3.05
CA GLY A 98 3.36 36.21 3.77
C GLY A 98 2.75 34.99 3.07
N LEU A 99 1.52 35.11 2.57
CA LEU A 99 0.87 34.04 1.83
C LEU A 99 1.63 33.72 0.54
N ALA A 100 2.04 34.75 -0.21
CA ALA A 100 2.83 34.56 -1.44
C ALA A 100 4.16 33.83 -1.14
N ALA A 101 4.87 34.24 -0.10
CA ALA A 101 6.11 33.58 0.32
C ALA A 101 5.88 32.12 0.74
N MET A 102 4.80 31.83 1.46
CA MET A 102 4.47 30.47 1.88
C MET A 102 4.14 29.56 0.69
N VAL A 103 3.37 30.06 -0.29
CA VAL A 103 3.09 29.33 -1.53
C VAL A 103 4.39 29.03 -2.28
N ILE A 104 5.31 30.00 -2.39
CA ILE A 104 6.61 29.79 -3.04
C ILE A 104 7.41 28.68 -2.34
N VAL A 105 7.48 28.70 -1.01
CA VAL A 105 8.19 27.66 -0.24
C VAL A 105 7.57 26.27 -0.47
N LEU A 106 6.24 26.16 -0.52
CA LEU A 106 5.56 24.88 -0.76
C LEU A 106 5.78 24.38 -2.21
N VAL A 107 5.71 25.26 -3.20
CA VAL A 107 5.90 24.91 -4.61
C VAL A 107 7.36 24.51 -4.89
N LEU A 108 8.33 25.23 -4.34
CA LEU A 108 9.76 24.92 -4.51
C LEU A 108 10.21 23.75 -3.63
N GLY A 109 9.53 23.50 -2.52
CA GLY A 109 9.86 22.46 -1.55
C GLY A 109 9.24 21.09 -1.81
N GLY A 110 8.31 21.00 -2.76
CA GLY A 110 7.59 19.78 -3.12
C GLY A 110 7.87 19.31 -4.55
N GLU A 111 7.50 18.06 -4.81
CA GLU A 111 7.46 17.52 -6.17
C GLU A 111 6.02 17.44 -6.69
N TYR A 112 5.85 17.59 -8.00
CA TYR A 112 4.55 17.51 -8.63
C TYR A 112 4.06 16.06 -8.69
N LEU A 113 3.07 15.73 -7.84
CA LEU A 113 2.55 14.37 -7.67
C LEU A 113 2.10 13.70 -8.98
N TYR A 114 1.42 14.44 -9.86
CA TYR A 114 0.91 13.91 -11.12
C TYR A 114 2.01 13.63 -12.18
N LYS A 115 3.28 13.89 -11.87
CA LYS A 115 4.41 13.41 -12.69
C LYS A 115 4.69 11.92 -12.47
N SER A 116 4.21 11.36 -11.35
CA SER A 116 4.40 9.96 -11.01
C SER A 116 3.75 9.06 -12.06
N GLN A 117 4.50 8.07 -12.57
CA GLN A 117 3.98 7.04 -13.47
C GLN A 117 2.85 6.21 -12.84
N TYR A 118 2.75 6.21 -11.52
CA TYR A 118 1.73 5.50 -10.76
C TYR A 118 0.41 6.29 -10.63
N VAL A 119 0.38 7.55 -11.08
CA VAL A 119 -0.84 8.38 -11.07
C VAL A 119 -1.40 8.42 -12.49
N THR A 120 -2.31 7.51 -12.77
CA THR A 120 -3.02 7.45 -14.04
C THR A 120 -4.41 8.05 -13.93
N ARG A 121 -5.00 8.41 -15.08
CA ARG A 121 -6.38 8.87 -15.12
C ARG A 121 -7.31 7.70 -14.78
N ALA A 122 -8.27 7.94 -13.91
CA ALA A 122 -9.29 6.96 -13.56
C ALA A 122 -10.07 6.47 -14.79
N GLU A 123 -10.17 5.15 -14.96
CA GLU A 123 -10.98 4.53 -16.02
C GLU A 123 -12.46 4.46 -15.65
N ASN A 124 -12.77 4.31 -14.36
CA ASN A 124 -14.11 4.16 -13.81
C ASN A 124 -14.22 4.81 -12.42
N ARG A 125 -15.42 4.78 -11.84
CA ARG A 125 -15.72 5.40 -10.53
C ARG A 125 -14.99 4.75 -9.36
N TYR A 126 -14.61 3.47 -9.50
CA TYR A 126 -13.88 2.74 -8.48
C TYR A 126 -12.39 3.09 -8.48
N HIS A 127 -11.89 3.77 -9.51
CA HIS A 127 -10.45 4.03 -9.71
C HIS A 127 -9.62 2.73 -9.79
N LEU A 128 -10.24 1.64 -10.25
CA LEU A 128 -9.61 0.33 -10.44
C LEU A 128 -9.47 0.03 -11.94
N PRO A 129 -8.52 -0.82 -12.37
CA PRO A 129 -8.48 -1.29 -13.75
C PRO A 129 -9.81 -1.95 -14.15
N GLN A 130 -10.38 -1.57 -15.28
CA GLN A 130 -11.70 -2.08 -15.69
C GLN A 130 -11.71 -3.61 -15.87
N ALA A 131 -10.58 -4.20 -16.26
CA ALA A 131 -10.41 -5.65 -16.39
C ALA A 131 -10.65 -6.38 -15.05
N VAL A 132 -10.17 -5.83 -13.93
CA VAL A 132 -10.34 -6.46 -12.60
C VAL A 132 -11.80 -6.52 -12.21
N ILE A 133 -12.53 -5.41 -12.42
CA ILE A 133 -13.97 -5.33 -12.13
C ILE A 133 -14.72 -6.39 -12.95
N ALA A 134 -14.48 -6.43 -14.26
CA ALA A 134 -15.17 -7.35 -15.15
C ALA A 134 -14.87 -8.82 -14.83
N ILE A 135 -13.63 -9.16 -14.45
CA ILE A 135 -13.28 -10.52 -14.01
C ILE A 135 -13.95 -10.86 -12.67
N CYS A 136 -13.92 -9.94 -11.70
CA CYS A 136 -14.53 -10.17 -10.39
C CYS A 136 -16.05 -10.36 -10.50
N ASP A 137 -16.72 -9.56 -11.33
CA ASP A 137 -18.16 -9.70 -11.59
C ASP A 137 -18.48 -11.01 -12.32
N LEU A 138 -17.60 -11.43 -13.24
CA LEU A 138 -17.75 -12.69 -13.99
C LEU A 138 -17.68 -13.92 -13.09
N ILE A 139 -16.77 -13.93 -12.12
CA ILE A 139 -16.54 -15.09 -11.23
C ILE A 139 -17.25 -14.96 -9.88
N ALA A 140 -18.02 -13.88 -9.66
CA ALA A 140 -18.71 -13.65 -8.41
C ALA A 140 -19.64 -14.84 -8.09
N PRO A 141 -19.67 -15.30 -6.84
CA PRO A 141 -20.61 -16.35 -6.44
C PRO A 141 -22.05 -15.88 -6.63
N GLN A 142 -22.93 -16.82 -6.95
CA GLN A 142 -24.39 -16.61 -6.95
C GLN A 142 -24.90 -16.40 -5.51
N GLU A 143 -26.16 -15.96 -5.36
CA GLU A 143 -26.73 -15.63 -4.05
C GLU A 143 -26.75 -16.84 -3.07
N ASP A 144 -26.81 -18.06 -3.60
CA ASP A 144 -26.78 -19.31 -2.85
C ASP A 144 -25.39 -19.97 -2.79
N GLU A 145 -24.35 -19.36 -3.36
CA GLU A 145 -23.00 -19.91 -3.37
C GLU A 145 -22.12 -19.30 -2.25
N GLU A 146 -21.23 -20.12 -1.69
CA GLU A 146 -20.18 -19.64 -0.81
C GLU A 146 -19.14 -18.81 -1.60
N ARG A 147 -18.28 -18.12 -0.86
CA ARG A 147 -17.13 -17.40 -1.43
C ARG A 147 -16.27 -18.31 -2.30
N VAL A 148 -15.89 -17.80 -3.46
CA VAL A 148 -15.05 -18.51 -4.41
C VAL A 148 -13.58 -18.26 -4.11
N TRP A 149 -12.74 -19.23 -4.43
CA TRP A 149 -11.30 -19.11 -4.43
C TRP A 149 -10.79 -18.96 -5.85
N ALA A 150 -9.93 -17.97 -6.06
CA ALA A 150 -9.41 -17.64 -7.37
C ALA A 150 -7.93 -17.26 -7.30
N VAL A 151 -7.14 -17.80 -8.24
CA VAL A 151 -5.73 -17.44 -8.40
C VAL A 151 -5.62 -16.23 -9.33
N PHE A 152 -5.04 -15.14 -8.84
CA PHE A 152 -4.83 -13.92 -9.62
C PHE A 152 -3.34 -13.60 -9.78
N PRO A 153 -2.91 -13.02 -10.92
CA PRO A 153 -1.56 -12.47 -11.07
C PRO A 153 -1.26 -11.44 -9.97
N SER A 154 0.00 -11.35 -9.53
CA SER A 154 0.39 -10.54 -8.37
C SER A 154 0.05 -9.06 -8.54
N GLU A 155 0.05 -8.55 -9.77
CA GLU A 155 -0.31 -7.18 -10.10
C GLU A 155 -1.79 -6.85 -9.85
N LEU A 156 -2.67 -7.84 -9.73
CA LEU A 156 -4.12 -7.66 -9.56
C LEU A 156 -4.60 -7.82 -8.11
N ILE A 157 -3.82 -8.45 -7.23
CA ILE A 157 -4.24 -8.82 -5.85
C ILE A 157 -4.84 -7.62 -5.09
N HIS A 158 -4.18 -6.46 -5.16
CA HIS A 158 -4.63 -5.28 -4.43
C HIS A 158 -5.98 -4.75 -4.95
N PHE A 159 -6.19 -4.81 -6.26
CA PHE A 159 -7.41 -4.32 -6.89
C PHE A 159 -8.60 -5.26 -6.61
N VAL A 160 -8.38 -6.58 -6.65
CA VAL A 160 -9.41 -7.58 -6.31
C VAL A 160 -9.91 -7.36 -4.88
N ARG A 161 -8.99 -7.22 -3.91
CA ARG A 161 -9.35 -6.96 -2.50
C ARG A 161 -10.04 -5.62 -2.26
N GLN A 162 -9.79 -4.61 -3.10
CA GLN A 162 -10.49 -3.33 -3.01
C GLN A 162 -11.90 -3.42 -3.59
N TYR A 163 -12.13 -4.32 -4.55
CA TYR A 163 -13.40 -4.43 -5.25
C TYR A 163 -14.40 -5.38 -4.59
N SER A 164 -13.96 -6.59 -4.21
CA SER A 164 -14.86 -7.65 -3.72
C SER A 164 -14.30 -8.38 -2.49
N SER A 165 -15.17 -8.63 -1.51
CA SER A 165 -14.91 -9.50 -0.36
C SER A 165 -15.26 -10.97 -0.59
N GLU A 166 -15.99 -11.26 -1.67
CA GLU A 166 -16.54 -12.60 -1.93
C GLU A 166 -15.58 -13.52 -2.69
N ILE A 167 -14.42 -12.98 -3.09
CA ILE A 167 -13.36 -13.71 -3.78
C ILE A 167 -12.17 -13.84 -2.82
N GLN A 168 -11.84 -15.08 -2.48
CA GLN A 168 -10.65 -15.46 -1.72
C GLN A 168 -9.48 -15.75 -2.67
N MET A 169 -8.26 -15.52 -2.21
CA MET A 169 -7.03 -15.77 -2.99
C MET A 169 -6.05 -16.57 -2.13
N PRO A 170 -5.31 -17.53 -2.72
CA PRO A 170 -4.36 -18.39 -1.99
C PRO A 170 -3.17 -17.62 -1.40
N TYR A 171 -2.83 -16.47 -1.97
CA TYR A 171 -1.82 -15.56 -1.46
C TYR A 171 -2.30 -14.11 -1.52
N GLY A 172 -1.68 -13.25 -0.71
CA GLY A 172 -2.06 -11.86 -0.60
C GLY A 172 -0.88 -10.90 -0.69
N ARG A 173 -1.08 -9.73 -0.08
CA ARG A 173 -0.09 -8.64 -0.03
C ARG A 173 1.23 -9.07 0.62
N ASP A 174 1.18 -10.03 1.52
CA ASP A 174 2.32 -10.60 2.21
C ASP A 174 3.38 -11.18 1.27
N MET A 175 3.00 -11.73 0.11
CA MET A 175 3.95 -12.23 -0.89
C MET A 175 4.54 -11.12 -1.78
N VAL A 176 3.83 -10.01 -1.96
CA VAL A 176 4.22 -8.92 -2.88
C VAL A 176 5.16 -7.91 -2.20
N VAL A 177 5.17 -7.86 -0.87
CA VAL A 177 5.96 -6.87 -0.12
C VAL A 177 7.32 -7.45 0.21
N ALA A 178 8.32 -7.09 -0.60
CA ALA A 178 9.70 -7.56 -0.46
C ALA A 178 10.35 -7.31 0.92
N SER A 179 9.85 -6.34 1.69
CA SER A 179 10.37 -6.01 3.02
C SER A 179 9.80 -6.87 4.15
N TRP A 180 8.86 -7.78 3.86
CA TRP A 180 8.29 -8.69 4.86
C TRP A 180 9.02 -10.03 4.80
N GLU A 181 9.46 -10.56 5.94
CA GLU A 181 9.95 -11.93 6.02
C GLU A 181 8.77 -12.86 5.77
N HIS A 182 8.83 -13.63 4.68
CA HIS A 182 7.79 -14.58 4.33
C HIS A 182 8.41 -15.89 3.83
N VAL A 183 7.72 -16.99 4.12
CA VAL A 183 7.96 -18.26 3.44
C VAL A 183 7.25 -18.16 2.11
N GLU A 184 7.98 -18.39 1.03
CA GLU A 184 7.45 -18.28 -0.33
C GLU A 184 6.28 -19.26 -0.54
N HIS A 185 5.13 -18.73 -0.99
CA HIS A 185 3.95 -19.54 -1.25
C HIS A 185 4.11 -20.28 -2.59
N PRO A 186 3.95 -21.61 -2.68
CA PRO A 186 4.18 -22.38 -3.91
C PRO A 186 3.39 -21.87 -5.12
N MET A 187 2.10 -21.53 -4.91
CA MET A 187 1.26 -20.94 -5.96
C MET A 187 1.80 -19.58 -6.43
N TYR A 188 2.32 -18.74 -5.52
CA TYR A 188 2.87 -17.44 -5.88
C TYR A 188 4.17 -17.61 -6.68
N ALA A 189 5.08 -18.47 -6.23
CA ALA A 189 6.32 -18.77 -6.94
C ALA A 189 6.07 -19.26 -8.38
N LEU A 190 5.09 -20.15 -8.55
CA LEU A 190 4.68 -20.66 -9.86
C LEU A 190 4.02 -19.57 -10.72
N MET A 191 3.19 -18.71 -10.12
CA MET A 191 2.56 -17.61 -10.84
C MET A 191 3.56 -16.51 -11.22
N GLU A 192 4.70 -16.39 -10.53
CA GLU A 192 5.77 -15.44 -10.83
C GLU A 192 6.86 -16.00 -11.76
N SER A 193 6.95 -17.33 -11.97
CA SER A 193 7.96 -17.93 -12.86
C SER A 193 7.89 -17.40 -14.30
N ASP A 194 9.02 -17.40 -15.03
CA ASP A 194 9.05 -16.93 -16.42
C ASP A 194 8.11 -17.73 -17.35
N ILE A 195 8.01 -19.03 -17.08
CA ILE A 195 7.11 -19.96 -17.76
C ILE A 195 6.22 -20.61 -16.70
N VAL A 196 4.91 -20.41 -16.82
CA VAL A 196 3.92 -20.99 -15.91
C VAL A 196 3.56 -22.39 -16.38
N ARG A 197 3.88 -23.39 -15.56
CA ARG A 197 3.56 -24.80 -15.80
C ARG A 197 2.10 -25.07 -15.46
N ILE A 198 1.28 -25.34 -16.49
CA ILE A 198 -0.17 -25.46 -16.34
C ILE A 198 -0.55 -26.73 -15.57
N ASP A 199 0.21 -27.81 -15.74
CA ASP A 199 0.05 -29.06 -14.99
C ASP A 199 0.22 -28.85 -13.48
N LEU A 200 1.31 -28.19 -13.08
CA LEU A 200 1.57 -27.86 -11.68
C LEU A 200 0.57 -26.83 -11.14
N LEU A 201 0.12 -25.89 -11.98
CA LEU A 201 -0.84 -24.87 -11.59
C LEU A 201 -2.20 -25.49 -11.29
N ALA A 202 -2.64 -26.45 -12.10
CA ALA A 202 -3.88 -27.19 -11.87
C ALA A 202 -3.80 -28.05 -10.61
N GLU A 203 -2.69 -28.78 -10.39
CA GLU A 203 -2.47 -29.57 -9.18
C GLU A 203 -2.54 -28.71 -7.92
N LEU A 204 -1.84 -27.57 -7.90
CA LEU A 204 -1.93 -26.63 -6.78
C LEU A 204 -3.34 -26.05 -6.64
N ALA A 205 -4.03 -25.75 -7.75
CA ALA A 205 -5.39 -25.20 -7.68
C ALA A 205 -6.35 -26.20 -7.06
N ASP A 206 -6.18 -27.50 -7.32
CA ASP A 206 -6.94 -28.56 -6.68
C ASP A 206 -6.62 -28.64 -5.18
N ASP A 207 -5.34 -28.65 -4.80
CA ASP A 207 -4.90 -28.70 -3.40
C ASP A 207 -5.43 -27.52 -2.57
N TYR A 208 -5.37 -26.31 -3.12
CA TYR A 208 -5.87 -25.10 -2.48
C TYR A 208 -7.38 -24.87 -2.70
N GLN A 209 -8.08 -25.80 -3.37
CA GLN A 209 -9.52 -25.72 -3.66
C GLN A 209 -9.91 -24.42 -4.37
N CYS A 210 -9.09 -23.97 -5.33
CA CYS A 210 -9.33 -22.80 -6.16
C CYS A 210 -10.23 -23.15 -7.36
N GLN A 211 -11.39 -22.49 -7.45
CA GLN A 211 -12.36 -22.69 -8.51
C GLN A 211 -12.00 -21.95 -9.80
N TYR A 212 -11.25 -20.86 -9.71
CA TYR A 212 -10.89 -20.02 -10.86
C TYR A 212 -9.40 -19.72 -10.93
N ILE A 213 -8.90 -19.60 -12.14
CA ILE A 213 -7.50 -19.24 -12.42
C ILE A 213 -7.48 -18.13 -13.46
N ILE A 214 -6.79 -17.05 -13.15
CA ILE A 214 -6.63 -15.89 -14.02
C ILE A 214 -5.18 -15.83 -14.45
N LEU A 215 -4.93 -15.89 -15.76
CA LEU A 215 -3.59 -15.84 -16.34
C LEU A 215 -3.42 -14.63 -17.23
N ASN A 216 -2.29 -13.94 -17.06
CA ASN A 216 -1.91 -12.85 -17.96
C ASN A 216 -1.50 -13.44 -19.31
N LYS A 217 -2.19 -13.08 -20.40
CA LYS A 217 -1.97 -13.64 -21.74
C LYS A 217 -0.58 -13.30 -22.30
N ALA A 218 0.09 -12.27 -21.78
CA ALA A 218 1.46 -11.94 -22.14
C ALA A 218 2.49 -12.88 -21.51
N LYS A 219 2.11 -13.67 -20.51
CA LYS A 219 3.00 -14.60 -19.79
C LYS A 219 3.10 -15.93 -20.54
N GLN A 220 4.30 -16.49 -20.61
CA GLN A 220 4.49 -17.78 -21.27
C GLN A 220 3.94 -18.90 -20.40
N THR A 221 3.24 -19.84 -21.02
CA THR A 221 2.66 -21.01 -20.36
C THR A 221 3.14 -22.28 -21.06
N GLU A 222 3.40 -23.33 -20.31
CA GLU A 222 3.73 -24.66 -20.83
C GLU A 222 2.69 -25.69 -20.35
N GLY A 223 2.16 -26.47 -21.29
CA GLY A 223 1.07 -27.42 -21.06
C GLY A 223 -0.25 -26.94 -21.68
N ASP A 224 -1.21 -27.86 -21.73
CA ASP A 224 -2.56 -27.60 -22.26
C ASP A 224 -3.55 -27.48 -21.08
N PRO A 225 -4.17 -26.30 -20.87
CA PRO A 225 -5.15 -26.10 -19.80
C PRO A 225 -6.31 -27.08 -19.84
N GLU A 226 -6.85 -27.39 -21.02
CA GLU A 226 -8.02 -28.27 -21.13
C GLU A 226 -7.67 -29.71 -20.72
N ALA A 227 -6.47 -30.18 -21.05
CA ALA A 227 -5.96 -31.49 -20.64
C ALA A 227 -5.78 -31.61 -19.10
N CYS A 228 -5.68 -30.48 -18.40
CA CYS A 228 -5.54 -30.40 -16.94
C CYS A 228 -6.85 -30.03 -16.23
N GLY A 229 -8.01 -30.07 -16.90
CA GLY A 229 -9.30 -29.75 -16.28
C GLY A 229 -9.57 -28.25 -16.11
N LEU A 230 -8.83 -27.40 -16.80
CA LEU A 230 -9.03 -25.94 -16.79
C LEU A 230 -9.79 -25.53 -18.05
N GLU A 231 -11.08 -25.21 -17.89
CA GLU A 231 -11.93 -24.75 -18.99
C GLU A 231 -11.84 -23.23 -19.12
N LYS A 232 -11.46 -22.72 -20.31
CA LYS A 232 -11.44 -21.28 -20.55
C LYS A 232 -12.87 -20.75 -20.70
N ILE A 233 -13.31 -19.91 -19.74
CA ILE A 233 -14.67 -19.35 -19.73
C ILE A 233 -14.74 -17.93 -20.30
N ALA A 234 -13.63 -17.18 -20.27
CA ALA A 234 -13.58 -15.83 -20.81
C ALA A 234 -12.15 -15.34 -21.12
N GLU A 235 -12.08 -14.26 -21.88
CA GLU A 235 -10.90 -13.42 -22.04
C GLU A 235 -11.30 -11.97 -21.73
N VAL A 236 -10.65 -11.35 -20.75
CA VAL A 236 -11.00 -10.01 -20.26
C VAL A 236 -9.73 -9.18 -20.10
N GLY A 237 -9.60 -8.11 -20.91
CA GLY A 237 -8.56 -7.11 -20.71
C GLY A 237 -7.12 -7.63 -20.77
N GLY A 238 -6.84 -8.66 -21.58
CA GLY A 238 -5.52 -9.29 -21.67
C GLY A 238 -5.28 -10.42 -20.67
N TYR A 239 -6.31 -10.83 -19.93
CA TYR A 239 -6.27 -11.97 -19.03
C TYR A 239 -7.21 -13.07 -19.52
N ASP A 240 -6.73 -14.30 -19.47
CA ASP A 240 -7.53 -15.50 -19.70
C ASP A 240 -8.09 -15.98 -18.36
N VAL A 241 -9.40 -16.23 -18.31
CA VAL A 241 -10.12 -16.69 -17.12
C VAL A 241 -10.52 -18.15 -17.33
N PHE A 242 -10.03 -19.02 -16.45
CA PHE A 242 -10.29 -20.45 -16.47
C PHE A 242 -11.13 -20.87 -15.27
N ARG A 243 -12.07 -21.79 -15.50
CA ARG A 243 -12.79 -22.54 -14.47
C ARG A 243 -12.09 -23.87 -14.25
N ASN A 244 -11.74 -24.17 -13.01
CA ASN A 244 -11.22 -25.48 -12.61
C ASN A 244 -12.37 -26.47 -12.40
N VAL A 245 -12.60 -27.35 -13.37
CA VAL A 245 -13.73 -28.29 -13.34
C VAL A 245 -13.59 -29.37 -12.25
N SER A 246 -12.38 -29.57 -11.72
CA SER A 246 -12.09 -30.52 -10.65
C SER A 246 -12.57 -30.04 -9.27
N VAL A 247 -12.84 -28.74 -9.11
CA VAL A 247 -13.23 -28.14 -7.83
C VAL A 247 -14.64 -27.56 -7.93
N GLU A 248 -15.59 -28.09 -7.15
CA GLU A 248 -16.97 -27.59 -7.09
C GLU A 248 -17.07 -26.23 -6.39
N ILE A 249 -18.08 -25.44 -6.78
CA ILE A 249 -18.48 -24.24 -6.03
C ILE A 249 -19.44 -24.70 -4.94
N LYS A 250 -19.15 -24.34 -3.70
CA LYS A 250 -19.98 -24.74 -2.55
C LYS A 250 -21.23 -23.89 -2.47
N THR A 251 -22.33 -24.48 -2.04
CA THR A 251 -23.60 -23.79 -1.76
C THR A 251 -23.67 -23.45 -0.27
N VAL A 252 -24.22 -22.29 0.08
CA VAL A 252 -24.49 -21.86 1.45
C VAL A 252 -25.54 -22.81 2.06
N GLN A 253 -25.17 -23.52 3.13
CA GLN A 253 -26.09 -24.38 3.91
C GLN A 253 -26.97 -23.59 4.87
#